data_AF-A0AAV5E2N0-F1
#
_entry.id   AF-A0AAV5E2N0-F1
#
_cell.length_a   1.000
_cell.length_b   1.000
_cell.length_c   1.000
_cell.angle_alpha   90.00
_cell.angle_beta   90.00
_cell.angle_gamma   90.00
#
_symmetry.space_group_name_H-M   'P 1'
#
loop_
_entity.id
_entity.type
_entity.pdbx_description
1 polymer ?
#
loop_
_entity_poly.entity_id
_entity_poly.type
_entity_poly.pdbx_seq_one_letter_code
_entity_poly.pdbx_strand_id
1 'polypeptide(L)'
;MKMPRANDLLLLAISVLVLYAWPATCTYTYYPVIFPVAKDAASSLYTIPVRDGDNHVIDLAGPLLWSTCAGDHLPASYKCQDRECKLANAYRPPGCRAAGQACRKQCKAYPYNPITGQCAAASLIHTRLIANTTDGKNTVTQASIRAVGACAPSKLLARLPAGVTGVAGLAGSGLALPAQIAASQHVANKFLLCLPKRGEGVAVFGGGPFFLPETPQTDVTSTLAYTPLHSRKGSPMYYLAVKGVDVNQTAVPFPAYALDAGGVVLCTRVPYTLLRPDVYRPFVNAFDKAMGRWNKDAKVPGVAPFELCYRSSMLPNTRVGYGVPDVRIRLEGGKDWTFLGSNSMVDVNDKTACLAFAEMKGAKPGDGKVPSMVIGGFQMENTVMQFDLEKQRLGFAKLPFFTACSNFNFTNKSY
;
A
#
# COMPACT_ATOMS: atom_id res chain seq x y z
N MET A 1 4.44 20.83 82.36
CA MET A 1 4.04 19.40 82.43
C MET A 1 2.65 19.25 81.79
N LYS A 2 2.61 18.89 80.50
CA LYS A 2 1.51 18.20 79.80
C LYS A 2 1.99 17.94 78.37
N MET A 3 2.48 16.73 78.13
CA MET A 3 2.81 16.24 76.77
C MET A 3 1.51 15.99 76.00
N PRO A 4 1.37 16.41 74.73
CA PRO A 4 0.28 15.96 73.89
C PRO A 4 0.50 14.49 73.50
N ARG A 5 -0.59 13.73 73.48
CA ARG A 5 -0.64 12.30 73.19
C ARG A 5 -0.21 12.01 71.74
N ALA A 6 0.66 11.02 71.58
CA ALA A 6 1.23 10.57 70.32
C ALA A 6 0.25 9.85 69.35
N ASN A 7 -1.07 9.90 69.59
CA ASN A 7 -2.04 9.14 68.78
C ASN A 7 -2.71 9.95 67.65
N ASP A 8 -2.65 11.28 67.66
CA ASP A 8 -3.36 12.09 66.64
C ASP A 8 -2.51 12.39 65.39
N LEU A 9 -1.17 12.27 65.48
CA LEU A 9 -0.29 12.45 64.31
C LEU A 9 -0.29 11.25 63.35
N LEU A 10 -0.56 10.03 63.85
CA LEU A 10 -0.57 8.83 63.01
C LEU A 10 -1.82 8.78 62.11
N LEU A 11 -2.97 9.28 62.60
CA LEU A 11 -4.23 9.33 61.84
C LEU A 11 -4.23 10.40 60.74
N LEU A 12 -3.55 11.53 60.97
CA LEU A 12 -3.36 12.58 59.95
C LEU A 12 -2.35 12.17 58.87
N ALA A 13 -1.33 11.38 59.20
CA ALA A 13 -0.40 10.85 58.21
C ALA A 13 -1.06 9.80 57.28
N ILE A 14 -1.97 8.98 57.82
CA ILE A 14 -2.70 7.97 57.03
C ILE A 14 -3.77 8.63 56.15
N SER A 15 -4.43 9.72 56.58
CA SER A 15 -5.45 10.40 55.76
C SER A 15 -4.87 11.17 54.57
N VAL A 16 -3.62 11.68 54.68
CA VAL A 16 -2.92 12.34 53.56
C VAL A 16 -2.38 11.33 52.54
N LEU A 17 -2.05 10.11 52.96
CA LEU A 17 -1.59 9.04 52.04
C LEU A 17 -2.72 8.45 51.16
N VAL A 18 -3.97 8.48 51.61
CA VAL A 18 -5.13 7.99 50.83
C VAL A 18 -5.56 9.00 49.75
N LEU A 19 -5.24 10.29 49.91
CA LEU A 19 -5.56 11.33 48.91
C LEU A 19 -4.52 11.48 47.79
N TYR A 20 -3.37 10.80 47.90
CA TYR A 20 -2.34 10.72 46.84
C TYR A 20 -2.36 9.39 46.08
N ALA A 21 -3.41 8.57 46.23
CA ALA A 21 -3.71 7.52 45.27
C ALA A 21 -4.17 8.20 43.97
N TRP A 22 -3.20 8.62 43.15
CA TRP A 22 -3.45 9.00 41.77
C TRP A 22 -4.27 7.87 41.15
N PRO A 23 -5.42 8.16 40.50
CA PRO A 23 -6.12 7.12 39.76
C PRO A 23 -5.09 6.53 38.82
N ALA A 24 -4.84 5.21 38.94
CA ALA A 24 -4.02 4.49 37.99
C ALA A 24 -4.59 4.84 36.61
N THR A 25 -3.90 5.70 35.87
CA THR A 25 -4.29 6.03 34.51
C THR A 25 -4.18 4.70 33.78
N CYS A 26 -5.33 4.13 33.43
CA CYS A 26 -5.37 2.97 32.56
C CYS A 26 -4.63 3.39 31.29
N THR A 27 -3.38 2.96 31.15
CA THR A 27 -2.59 3.19 29.94
C THR A 27 -3.20 2.30 28.86
N TYR A 28 -4.23 2.82 28.18
CA TYR A 28 -4.79 2.17 27.01
C TYR A 28 -3.69 2.09 25.96
N THR A 29 -3.17 0.89 25.76
CA THR A 29 -2.24 0.60 24.67
C THR A 29 -3.08 0.43 23.42
N TYR A 30 -3.04 1.42 22.53
CA TYR A 30 -3.71 1.33 21.23
C TYR A 30 -2.87 0.47 20.30
N TYR A 31 -3.36 -0.73 20.00
CA TYR A 31 -2.70 -1.65 19.09
C TYR A 31 -3.04 -1.31 17.63
N PRO A 32 -2.04 -1.34 16.72
CA PRO A 32 -2.27 -1.33 15.28
C PRO A 32 -3.20 -2.47 14.85
N VAL A 33 -3.90 -2.26 13.74
CA VAL A 33 -4.77 -3.26 13.09
C VAL A 33 -3.98 -3.99 12.01
N ILE A 34 -4.17 -5.30 11.91
CA ILE A 34 -3.50 -6.17 10.94
C ILE A 34 -4.49 -6.93 10.05
N PHE A 35 -4.11 -7.07 8.79
CA PHE A 35 -4.83 -7.87 7.80
C PHE A 35 -3.86 -8.79 7.04
N PRO A 36 -4.25 -10.04 6.75
CA PRO A 36 -3.57 -10.83 5.74
C PRO A 36 -3.82 -10.22 4.36
N VAL A 37 -2.80 -10.25 3.50
CA VAL A 37 -2.87 -9.75 2.13
C VAL A 37 -2.71 -10.93 1.19
N ALA A 38 -3.72 -11.26 0.42
CA ALA A 38 -3.63 -12.31 -0.60
C ALA A 38 -3.33 -11.69 -1.98
N LYS A 39 -2.59 -12.42 -2.82
CA LYS A 39 -2.43 -12.10 -4.24
C LYS A 39 -3.33 -13.03 -5.07
N ASP A 40 -4.26 -12.45 -5.81
CA ASP A 40 -5.11 -13.20 -6.73
C ASP A 40 -4.31 -13.66 -7.96
N ALA A 41 -4.32 -14.96 -8.24
CA ALA A 41 -3.50 -15.53 -9.31
C ALA A 41 -3.96 -15.08 -10.71
N ALA A 42 -5.27 -14.88 -10.91
CA ALA A 42 -5.83 -14.58 -12.23
C ALA A 42 -5.62 -13.11 -12.64
N SER A 43 -5.78 -12.19 -11.70
CA SER A 43 -5.68 -10.74 -11.96
C SER A 43 -4.37 -10.12 -11.50
N SER A 44 -3.59 -10.83 -10.67
CA SER A 44 -2.41 -10.31 -9.96
C SER A 44 -2.70 -9.11 -9.03
N LEU A 45 -3.97 -8.89 -8.67
CA LEU A 45 -4.36 -7.88 -7.69
C LEU A 45 -4.21 -8.41 -6.28
N TYR A 46 -4.13 -7.49 -5.31
CA TYR A 46 -3.99 -7.83 -3.89
C TYR A 46 -5.28 -7.54 -3.16
N THR A 47 -5.65 -8.42 -2.22
CA THR A 47 -6.88 -8.30 -1.45
C THR A 47 -6.64 -8.38 0.05
N ILE A 48 -7.50 -7.71 0.83
CA ILE A 48 -7.62 -7.88 2.28
C ILE A 48 -9.05 -8.34 2.63
N PRO A 49 -9.23 -9.17 3.67
CA PRO A 49 -10.54 -9.43 4.23
C PRO A 49 -11.01 -8.19 5.01
N VAL A 50 -12.27 -7.79 4.86
CA VAL A 50 -12.74 -6.55 5.52
C VAL A 50 -14.06 -6.75 6.28
N ARG A 51 -15.06 -7.37 5.64
CA ARG A 51 -16.45 -7.41 6.13
C ARG A 51 -17.02 -8.81 6.00
N ASP A 52 -17.46 -9.43 7.10
CA ASP A 52 -18.22 -10.70 7.07
C ASP A 52 -17.59 -11.85 6.23
N GLY A 53 -16.27 -11.80 6.01
CA GLY A 53 -15.52 -12.73 5.14
C GLY A 53 -15.27 -12.25 3.71
N ASP A 54 -15.88 -11.15 3.29
CA ASP A 54 -15.71 -10.56 1.96
C ASP A 54 -14.36 -9.87 1.78
N ASN A 55 -13.76 -10.10 0.62
CA ASN A 55 -12.49 -9.53 0.23
C ASN A 55 -12.65 -8.17 -0.47
N HIS A 56 -11.71 -7.28 -0.24
CA HIS A 56 -11.61 -6.00 -0.94
C HIS A 56 -10.27 -5.90 -1.65
N VAL A 57 -10.25 -5.38 -2.87
CA VAL A 57 -8.99 -5.09 -3.58
C VAL A 57 -8.29 -3.90 -2.91
N ILE A 58 -6.98 -4.02 -2.70
CA ILE A 58 -6.12 -2.95 -2.21
C ILE A 58 -5.82 -1.97 -3.35
N ASP A 59 -6.16 -0.70 -3.16
CA ASP A 59 -5.85 0.36 -4.13
C ASP A 59 -5.06 1.50 -3.49
N LEU A 60 -3.73 1.52 -3.67
CA LEU A 60 -2.84 2.60 -3.20
C LEU A 60 -3.21 3.99 -3.74
N ALA A 61 -3.92 4.05 -4.87
CA ALA A 61 -4.35 5.30 -5.50
C ALA A 61 -5.85 5.56 -5.28
N GLY A 62 -6.53 4.72 -4.50
CA GLY A 62 -7.96 4.78 -4.23
C GLY A 62 -8.27 5.68 -3.03
N PRO A 63 -9.11 6.73 -3.18
CA PRO A 63 -9.39 7.67 -2.09
C PRO A 63 -10.53 7.26 -1.15
N LEU A 64 -11.20 6.13 -1.42
CA LEU A 64 -12.42 5.68 -0.75
C LEU A 64 -12.36 4.18 -0.41
N LEU A 65 -13.00 3.82 0.70
CA LEU A 65 -13.50 2.47 0.95
C LEU A 65 -14.89 2.32 0.31
N TRP A 66 -15.10 1.28 -0.50
CA TRP A 66 -16.42 0.98 -1.06
C TRP A 66 -16.67 -0.52 -1.20
N SER A 67 -17.93 -0.91 -1.12
CA SER A 67 -18.39 -2.30 -1.22
C SER A 67 -19.79 -2.36 -1.84
N THR A 68 -20.19 -3.50 -2.39
CA THR A 68 -21.62 -3.81 -2.54
C THR A 68 -22.28 -3.89 -1.18
N CYS A 69 -23.58 -3.60 -1.11
CA CYS A 69 -24.38 -3.80 0.09
C CYS A 69 -25.70 -4.49 -0.26
N ALA A 70 -26.31 -5.10 0.75
CA ALA A 70 -27.67 -5.61 0.66
C ALA A 70 -28.67 -4.48 0.35
N GLY A 71 -29.78 -4.83 -0.31
CA GLY A 71 -30.78 -3.86 -0.77
C GLY A 71 -31.52 -3.13 0.34
N ASP A 72 -31.55 -3.70 1.54
CA ASP A 72 -32.12 -3.15 2.77
C ASP A 72 -31.11 -2.31 3.59
N HIS A 73 -29.86 -2.18 3.12
CA HIS A 73 -28.86 -1.40 3.82
C HIS A 73 -29.24 0.09 3.85
N LEU A 74 -29.51 0.60 5.05
CA LEU A 74 -29.88 2.00 5.22
C LEU A 74 -28.70 2.93 4.90
N PRO A 75 -28.87 3.95 4.04
CA PRO A 75 -27.85 4.95 3.80
C PRO A 75 -27.64 5.81 5.05
N ALA A 76 -26.40 6.25 5.28
CA ALA A 76 -26.15 7.26 6.31
C ALA A 76 -26.65 8.63 5.82
N SER A 77 -27.25 9.41 6.72
CA SER A 77 -27.84 10.71 6.40
C SER A 77 -26.80 11.84 6.30
N TYR A 78 -25.76 11.64 5.49
CA TYR A 78 -24.75 12.67 5.22
C TYR A 78 -25.31 13.77 4.33
N LYS A 79 -25.25 15.01 4.80
CA LYS A 79 -25.57 16.22 4.03
C LYS A 79 -24.38 16.64 3.19
N CYS A 80 -24.64 17.45 2.16
CA CYS A 80 -23.61 17.94 1.25
C CYS A 80 -22.52 18.79 1.92
N GLN A 81 -22.85 19.45 3.04
CA GLN A 81 -21.93 20.34 3.76
C GLN A 81 -21.04 19.59 4.75
N ASP A 82 -21.40 18.33 5.06
CA ASP A 82 -20.68 17.50 6.02
C ASP A 82 -19.25 17.24 5.55
N ARG A 83 -18.36 17.09 6.53
CA ARG A 83 -16.93 16.88 6.28
C ARG A 83 -16.70 15.62 5.44
N GLU A 84 -17.39 14.54 5.76
CA GLU A 84 -17.34 13.26 5.07
C GLU A 84 -17.74 13.41 3.61
N CYS A 85 -18.75 14.22 3.32
CA CYS A 85 -19.16 14.44 1.93
C CYS A 85 -18.11 15.20 1.12
N LYS A 86 -17.44 16.19 1.73
CA LYS A 86 -16.33 16.92 1.10
C LYS A 86 -15.16 15.98 0.84
N LEU A 87 -14.78 15.16 1.82
CA LEU A 87 -13.71 14.17 1.70
C LEU A 87 -14.03 13.10 0.63
N ALA A 88 -15.27 12.60 0.60
CA ALA A 88 -15.72 11.59 -0.36
C ALA A 88 -15.60 12.03 -1.82
N ASN A 89 -15.56 13.35 -2.03
CA ASN A 89 -15.62 13.98 -3.33
C ASN A 89 -14.37 14.80 -3.67
N ALA A 90 -13.33 14.76 -2.83
CA ALA A 90 -12.09 15.51 -3.02
C ALA A 90 -11.32 15.08 -4.29
N TYR A 91 -11.45 13.80 -4.68
CA TYR A 91 -10.69 13.19 -5.78
C TYR A 91 -11.60 12.44 -6.77
N ARG A 92 -12.67 13.09 -7.23
CA ARG A 92 -13.60 12.48 -8.20
C ARG A 92 -12.90 12.15 -9.53
N PRO A 93 -13.02 10.92 -10.05
CA PRO A 93 -12.46 10.58 -11.35
C PRO A 93 -13.14 11.41 -12.47
N PRO A 94 -12.39 11.92 -13.46
CA PRO A 94 -12.94 12.77 -14.52
C PRO A 94 -14.06 12.12 -15.35
N GLY A 95 -14.05 10.79 -15.52
CA GLY A 95 -15.10 10.05 -16.25
C GLY A 95 -16.43 9.93 -15.49
N CYS A 96 -16.44 10.24 -14.20
CA CYS A 96 -17.64 10.16 -13.33
C CYS A 96 -18.46 11.46 -13.35
N ARG A 97 -18.19 12.34 -14.31
CA ARG A 97 -18.71 13.72 -14.41
C ARG A 97 -20.16 13.86 -14.82
N ALA A 98 -20.94 12.77 -14.91
CA ALA A 98 -22.40 12.87 -14.99
C ALA A 98 -23.02 13.66 -13.80
N ALA A 99 -22.23 13.95 -12.76
CA ALA A 99 -22.55 14.79 -11.61
C ALA A 99 -22.01 16.24 -11.70
N GLY A 100 -22.23 16.92 -12.82
CA GLY A 100 -22.18 18.39 -12.86
C GLY A 100 -23.24 19.07 -12.00
N GLN A 101 -24.17 18.31 -11.40
CA GLN A 101 -25.08 18.84 -10.40
C GLN A 101 -24.35 19.02 -9.06
N ALA A 102 -24.31 20.27 -8.58
CA ALA A 102 -23.95 20.57 -7.21
C ALA A 102 -24.77 19.69 -6.25
N CYS A 103 -24.12 19.13 -5.24
CA CYS A 103 -24.79 18.33 -4.22
C CYS A 103 -25.90 19.19 -3.58
N ARG A 104 -27.17 18.79 -3.73
CA ARG A 104 -28.33 19.63 -3.31
C ARG A 104 -28.78 19.38 -1.87
N LYS A 105 -28.87 18.11 -1.43
CA LYS A 105 -29.38 17.75 -0.09
C LYS A 105 -28.59 16.61 0.54
N GLN A 106 -28.62 15.44 -0.08
CA GLN A 106 -27.92 14.24 0.40
C GLN A 106 -26.60 14.03 -0.35
N CYS A 107 -25.59 13.60 0.40
CA CYS A 107 -24.29 13.29 -0.16
C CYS A 107 -24.34 12.07 -1.08
N LYS A 108 -23.66 12.18 -2.22
CA LYS A 108 -23.28 11.05 -3.06
C LYS A 108 -21.77 11.02 -3.22
N ALA A 109 -21.20 9.83 -3.07
CA ALA A 109 -19.82 9.51 -3.41
C ALA A 109 -19.78 8.84 -4.79
N TYR A 110 -18.57 8.73 -5.34
CA TYR A 110 -18.35 8.15 -6.66
C TYR A 110 -17.26 7.07 -6.58
N PRO A 111 -17.57 5.88 -6.03
CA PRO A 111 -16.67 4.74 -6.09
C PRO A 111 -16.26 4.46 -7.53
N TYR A 112 -15.00 4.06 -7.67
CA TYR A 112 -14.31 3.86 -8.94
C TYR A 112 -13.72 2.46 -8.94
N ASN A 113 -13.98 1.72 -10.02
CA ASN A 113 -13.31 0.46 -10.27
C ASN A 113 -11.94 0.76 -10.90
N PRO A 114 -10.83 0.43 -10.22
CA PRO A 114 -9.48 0.77 -10.66
C PRO A 114 -9.00 0.03 -11.91
N ILE A 115 -9.72 -1.00 -12.34
CA ILE A 115 -9.36 -1.89 -13.45
C ILE A 115 -10.14 -1.54 -14.72
N THR A 116 -11.45 -1.31 -14.59
CA THR A 116 -12.32 -0.98 -15.73
C THR A 116 -12.42 0.51 -15.99
N GLY A 117 -12.07 1.34 -15.01
CA GLY A 117 -12.26 2.78 -15.06
C GLY A 117 -13.72 3.22 -14.89
N GLN A 118 -14.64 2.29 -14.61
CA GLN A 118 -16.04 2.60 -14.39
C GLN A 118 -16.28 3.17 -13.00
N CYS A 119 -17.36 3.92 -12.86
CA CYS A 119 -17.80 4.46 -11.59
C CYS A 119 -19.32 4.64 -11.57
N ALA A 120 -19.86 4.82 -10.37
CA ALA A 120 -21.27 5.03 -10.16
C ALA A 120 -21.51 5.95 -8.98
N ALA A 121 -22.63 6.67 -8.97
CA ALA A 121 -23.08 7.39 -7.78
C ALA A 121 -23.48 6.37 -6.70
N ALA A 122 -23.01 6.60 -5.47
CA ALA A 122 -23.24 5.74 -4.33
C ALA A 122 -23.60 6.56 -3.09
N SER A 123 -24.49 6.04 -2.25
CA SER A 123 -24.71 6.61 -0.92
C SER A 123 -23.54 6.26 0.00
N LEU A 124 -23.16 7.20 0.86
CA LEU A 124 -22.28 6.89 1.98
C LEU A 124 -23.03 6.09 3.03
N ILE A 125 -22.34 5.17 3.69
CA ILE A 125 -22.86 4.30 4.73
C ILE A 125 -21.92 4.27 5.92
N HIS A 126 -22.47 4.11 7.12
CA HIS A 126 -21.68 3.63 8.24
C HIS A 126 -21.45 2.14 8.05
N THR A 127 -20.21 1.70 8.24
CA THR A 127 -19.84 0.29 8.18
C THR A 127 -18.86 -0.03 9.30
N ARG A 128 -18.64 -1.33 9.52
CA ARG A 128 -17.63 -1.84 10.43
C ARG A 128 -16.72 -2.80 9.70
N LEU A 129 -15.44 -2.73 10.01
CA LEU A 129 -14.44 -3.67 9.52
C LEU A 129 -14.06 -4.55 10.70
N ILE A 130 -14.06 -5.87 10.49
CA ILE A 130 -13.66 -6.83 11.51
C ILE A 130 -12.25 -7.28 11.18
N ALA A 131 -11.31 -7.00 12.07
CA ALA A 131 -9.90 -7.28 11.89
C ALA A 131 -9.24 -7.63 13.21
N ASN A 132 -8.01 -8.12 13.18
CA ASN A 132 -7.24 -8.33 14.40
C ASN A 132 -6.35 -7.12 14.69
N THR A 133 -6.07 -6.89 15.96
CA THR A 133 -4.98 -6.03 16.42
C THR A 133 -3.67 -6.81 16.46
N THR A 134 -2.53 -6.11 16.50
CA THR A 134 -1.20 -6.74 16.55
C THR A 134 -0.23 -6.00 17.45
N ASP A 135 0.66 -6.75 18.10
CA ASP A 135 1.85 -6.24 18.80
C ASP A 135 3.08 -6.13 17.87
N GLY A 136 2.90 -6.42 16.58
CA GLY A 136 3.96 -6.48 15.57
C GLY A 136 4.55 -7.87 15.35
N LYS A 137 4.30 -8.84 16.25
CA LYS A 137 4.77 -10.23 16.14
C LYS A 137 3.66 -11.20 15.80
N ASN A 138 2.50 -11.04 16.44
CA ASN A 138 1.34 -11.90 16.25
C ASN A 138 0.04 -11.07 16.28
N THR A 139 -1.08 -11.71 16.00
CA THR A 139 -2.41 -11.15 16.28
C THR A 139 -2.68 -11.17 17.80
N VAL A 140 -3.35 -10.15 18.32
CA VAL A 140 -3.66 -10.02 19.75
C VAL A 140 -5.15 -10.25 19.99
N THR A 141 -6.01 -9.31 19.59
CA THR A 141 -7.47 -9.40 19.78
C THR A 141 -8.23 -8.95 18.54
N GLN A 142 -9.46 -9.43 18.37
CA GLN A 142 -10.33 -8.95 17.31
C GLN A 142 -10.88 -7.55 17.67
N ALA A 143 -10.86 -6.65 16.69
CA ALA A 143 -11.38 -5.29 16.78
C ALA A 143 -12.44 -5.03 15.71
N SER A 144 -13.48 -4.29 16.11
CA SER A 144 -14.51 -3.77 15.22
C SER A 144 -14.22 -2.29 14.92
N ILE A 145 -13.60 -2.02 13.78
CA ILE A 145 -13.24 -0.66 13.34
C ILE A 145 -14.46 0.03 12.74
N ARG A 146 -14.81 1.22 13.22
CA ARG A 146 -15.86 2.04 12.63
C ARG A 146 -15.33 2.74 11.38
N ALA A 147 -16.09 2.70 10.30
CA ALA A 147 -15.72 3.34 9.04
C ALA A 147 -16.96 3.90 8.32
N VAL A 148 -16.67 4.74 7.34
CA VAL A 148 -17.58 5.27 6.34
C VAL A 148 -17.18 4.66 5.00
N GLY A 149 -18.09 3.90 4.41
CA GLY A 149 -17.93 3.33 3.08
C GLY A 149 -18.89 3.95 2.08
N ALA A 150 -18.69 3.68 0.79
CA ALA A 150 -19.68 3.94 -0.25
C ALA A 150 -20.34 2.63 -0.70
N CYS A 151 -21.67 2.64 -0.78
CA CYS A 151 -22.44 1.49 -1.25
C CYS A 151 -22.54 1.46 -2.78
N ALA A 152 -21.71 0.64 -3.41
CA ALA A 152 -21.56 0.55 -4.85
C ALA A 152 -22.52 -0.47 -5.49
N PRO A 153 -22.99 -0.23 -6.72
CA PRO A 153 -23.74 -1.24 -7.46
C PRO A 153 -22.82 -2.37 -7.93
N SER A 154 -23.32 -3.62 -7.97
CA SER A 154 -22.54 -4.82 -8.30
C SER A 154 -21.85 -4.78 -9.67
N LYS A 155 -22.35 -3.97 -10.61
CA LYS A 155 -21.68 -3.74 -11.91
C LYS A 155 -20.24 -3.21 -11.76
N LEU A 156 -19.93 -2.52 -10.66
CA LEU A 156 -18.56 -2.05 -10.38
C LEU A 156 -17.60 -3.16 -9.96
N LEU A 157 -18.06 -4.40 -9.76
CA LEU A 157 -17.20 -5.55 -9.49
C LEU A 157 -16.59 -6.16 -10.76
N ALA A 158 -17.02 -5.71 -11.95
CA ALA A 158 -16.51 -6.24 -13.20
C ALA A 158 -14.97 -6.24 -13.26
N ARG A 159 -14.38 -7.38 -13.60
CA ARG A 159 -12.92 -7.62 -13.70
C ARG A 159 -12.14 -7.47 -12.39
N LEU A 160 -12.80 -7.35 -11.24
CA LEU A 160 -12.16 -7.58 -9.95
C LEU A 160 -12.03 -9.09 -9.68
N PRO A 161 -11.17 -9.52 -8.75
CA PRO A 161 -11.04 -10.93 -8.38
C PRO A 161 -12.37 -11.56 -7.95
N ALA A 162 -12.49 -12.87 -8.13
CA ALA A 162 -13.65 -13.60 -7.64
C ALA A 162 -13.77 -13.48 -6.11
N GLY A 163 -15.00 -13.36 -5.60
CA GLY A 163 -15.27 -13.21 -4.17
C GLY A 163 -14.96 -11.82 -3.59
N VAL A 164 -14.53 -10.86 -4.42
CA VAL A 164 -14.37 -9.48 -3.99
C VAL A 164 -15.70 -8.73 -4.07
N THR A 165 -16.02 -7.99 -3.01
CA THR A 165 -17.23 -7.14 -2.95
C THR A 165 -16.93 -5.66 -3.05
N GLY A 166 -15.64 -5.28 -3.09
CA GLY A 166 -15.26 -3.88 -2.94
C GLY A 166 -13.80 -3.55 -3.19
N VAL A 167 -13.44 -2.31 -2.90
CA VAL A 167 -12.07 -1.80 -2.92
C VAL A 167 -11.78 -1.07 -1.62
N ALA A 168 -10.66 -1.41 -1.02
CA ALA A 168 -10.04 -0.70 0.09
C ALA A 168 -9.04 0.31 -0.47
N GLY A 169 -9.49 1.55 -0.68
CA GLY A 169 -8.62 2.64 -1.05
C GLY A 169 -7.65 2.99 0.08
N LEU A 170 -6.35 2.98 -0.22
CA LEU A 170 -5.27 3.26 0.74
C LEU A 170 -4.57 4.59 0.48
N ALA A 171 -5.14 5.46 -0.35
CA ALA A 171 -4.51 6.71 -0.75
C ALA A 171 -4.44 7.75 0.39
N GLY A 172 -3.72 8.86 0.16
CA GLY A 172 -3.62 9.99 1.10
C GLY A 172 -4.91 10.82 1.19
N SER A 173 -6.03 10.19 1.56
CA SER A 173 -7.38 10.78 1.59
C SER A 173 -8.05 10.52 2.95
N GLY A 174 -8.87 11.46 3.41
CA GLY A 174 -9.52 11.38 4.72
C GLY A 174 -10.58 10.28 4.86
N LEU A 175 -11.06 9.69 3.75
CA LEU A 175 -11.95 8.52 3.74
C LEU A 175 -11.27 7.26 3.16
N ALA A 176 -9.96 7.28 2.95
CA ALA A 176 -9.19 6.06 2.69
C ALA A 176 -9.03 5.25 3.97
N LEU A 177 -8.86 3.94 3.83
CA LEU A 177 -8.79 3.00 4.96
C LEU A 177 -7.76 3.38 6.03
N PRO A 178 -6.51 3.82 5.71
CA PRO A 178 -5.54 4.21 6.73
C PRO A 178 -6.04 5.33 7.64
N ALA A 179 -6.62 6.40 7.06
CA ALA A 179 -7.10 7.54 7.81
C ALA A 179 -8.29 7.17 8.72
N GLN A 180 -9.16 6.28 8.23
CA GLN A 180 -10.32 5.81 8.99
C GLN A 180 -9.93 4.91 10.17
N ILE A 181 -8.96 3.99 9.97
CA ILE A 181 -8.43 3.16 11.06
C ILE A 181 -7.72 4.04 12.10
N ALA A 182 -6.87 4.97 11.66
CA ALA A 182 -6.16 5.89 12.55
C ALA A 182 -7.14 6.67 13.46
N ALA A 183 -8.20 7.23 12.87
CA ALA A 183 -9.23 7.94 13.61
C ALA A 183 -10.05 7.03 14.54
N SER A 184 -10.45 5.83 14.09
CA SER A 184 -11.31 4.93 14.87
C SER A 184 -10.59 4.18 15.99
N GLN A 185 -9.28 3.91 15.84
CA GLN A 185 -8.50 3.13 16.79
C GLN A 185 -7.51 3.99 17.59
N HIS A 186 -7.48 5.31 17.36
CA HIS A 186 -6.55 6.24 18.02
C HIS A 186 -5.09 5.85 17.84
N VAL A 187 -4.75 5.40 16.63
CA VAL A 187 -3.39 5.01 16.22
C VAL A 187 -2.85 6.00 15.17
N ALA A 188 -1.56 5.90 14.85
CA ALA A 188 -0.95 6.82 13.91
C ALA A 188 -1.54 6.68 12.50
N ASN A 189 -1.60 7.78 11.74
CA ASN A 189 -1.99 7.76 10.32
C ASN A 189 -0.84 7.23 9.45
N LYS A 190 -0.56 5.94 9.62
CA LYS A 190 0.52 5.21 8.97
C LYS A 190 0.04 3.81 8.64
N PHE A 191 0.56 3.24 7.57
CA PHE A 191 0.34 1.84 7.27
C PHE A 191 1.59 1.19 6.68
N LEU A 192 1.71 -0.11 6.86
CA LEU A 192 2.76 -0.95 6.33
C LEU A 192 2.14 -1.96 5.38
N LEU A 193 2.72 -2.13 4.20
CA LEU A 193 2.43 -3.21 3.27
C LEU A 193 3.66 -4.08 3.10
N CYS A 194 3.44 -5.39 3.19
CA CYS A 194 4.39 -6.41 2.78
C CYS A 194 3.65 -7.32 1.80
N LEU A 195 3.76 -7.02 0.50
CA LEU A 195 3.02 -7.76 -0.53
C LEU A 195 3.67 -9.13 -0.78
N PRO A 196 2.89 -10.22 -0.83
CA PRO A 196 3.44 -11.55 -1.02
C PRO A 196 3.70 -11.84 -2.49
N LYS A 197 4.68 -12.71 -2.74
CA LYS A 197 4.79 -13.42 -4.02
C LYS A 197 3.84 -14.60 -4.12
N ARG A 198 3.69 -15.32 -3.01
CA ARG A 198 2.89 -16.53 -2.79
C ARG A 198 2.41 -16.51 -1.34
N GLY A 199 1.32 -17.21 -1.02
CA GLY A 199 0.75 -17.20 0.34
C GLY A 199 0.19 -15.83 0.72
N GLU A 200 0.12 -15.56 2.02
CA GLU A 200 -0.51 -14.35 2.58
C GLU A 200 0.54 -13.38 3.12
N GLY A 201 0.66 -12.21 2.49
CA GLY A 201 1.45 -11.11 3.01
C GLY A 201 0.71 -10.37 4.13
N VAL A 202 1.16 -9.15 4.41
CA VAL A 202 0.69 -8.40 5.59
C VAL A 202 0.37 -6.95 5.24
N ALA A 203 -0.73 -6.45 5.80
CA ALA A 203 -1.00 -5.03 5.93
C ALA A 203 -1.20 -4.67 7.40
N VAL A 204 -0.44 -3.69 7.92
CA VAL A 204 -0.57 -3.17 9.29
C VAL A 204 -0.96 -1.70 9.23
N PHE A 205 -1.95 -1.28 10.01
CA PHE A 205 -2.46 0.10 10.06
C PHE A 205 -2.35 0.63 11.49
N GLY A 206 -1.66 1.75 11.67
CA GLY A 206 -1.44 2.36 12.99
C GLY A 206 0.01 2.55 13.41
N GLY A 207 0.96 2.03 12.62
CA GLY A 207 2.39 2.04 12.95
C GLY A 207 2.80 0.88 13.84
N GLY A 208 3.74 1.11 14.75
CA GLY A 208 4.32 0.08 15.61
C GLY A 208 5.45 -0.73 14.96
N PRO A 209 6.09 -1.61 15.74
CA PRO A 209 7.15 -2.48 15.23
C PRO A 209 6.57 -3.59 14.35
N PHE A 210 7.42 -4.22 13.54
CA PHE A 210 7.04 -5.35 12.67
C PHE A 210 8.14 -6.40 12.67
N PHE A 211 7.79 -7.62 13.02
CA PHE A 211 8.72 -8.74 13.15
C PHE A 211 8.30 -9.89 12.24
N LEU A 212 9.30 -10.63 11.75
CA LEU A 212 9.10 -11.88 11.02
C LEU A 212 9.67 -13.04 11.84
N PRO A 213 9.10 -14.26 11.75
CA PRO A 213 9.53 -15.39 12.58
C PRO A 213 11.00 -15.79 12.42
N GLU A 214 11.59 -15.58 11.25
CA GLU A 214 13.02 -15.88 11.00
C GLU A 214 13.95 -14.88 11.69
N THR A 215 13.47 -13.67 12.01
CA THR A 215 14.22 -12.62 12.70
C THR A 215 13.39 -12.04 13.85
N PRO A 216 13.03 -12.85 14.87
CA PRO A 216 12.01 -12.48 15.86
C PRO A 216 12.49 -11.42 16.88
N GLN A 217 13.79 -11.14 16.89
CA GLN A 217 14.44 -10.12 17.73
C GLN A 217 14.68 -8.80 16.98
N THR A 218 14.52 -8.78 15.66
CA THR A 218 14.80 -7.59 14.83
C THR A 218 13.48 -6.98 14.38
N ASP A 219 13.20 -5.77 14.86
CA ASP A 219 12.12 -4.95 14.31
C ASP A 219 12.52 -4.48 12.92
N VAL A 220 11.86 -5.02 11.89
CA VAL A 220 12.13 -4.69 10.50
C VAL A 220 11.89 -3.20 10.24
N THR A 221 10.98 -2.56 10.95
CA THR A 221 10.68 -1.12 10.77
C THR A 221 11.85 -0.22 11.17
N SER A 222 12.73 -0.69 12.07
CA SER A 222 13.95 0.01 12.46
C SER A 222 15.03 0.02 11.36
N THR A 223 14.92 -0.88 10.38
CA THR A 223 15.89 -1.04 9.28
C THR A 223 15.51 -0.30 8.00
N LEU A 224 14.35 0.38 8.00
CA LEU A 224 13.82 1.04 6.81
C LEU A 224 14.71 2.19 6.34
N ALA A 225 15.00 2.22 5.05
CA ALA A 225 15.43 3.43 4.37
C ALA A 225 14.22 4.33 4.12
N TYR A 226 14.39 5.65 4.22
CA TYR A 226 13.29 6.60 4.03
C TYR A 226 13.52 7.53 2.86
N THR A 227 12.46 7.82 2.12
CA THR A 227 12.40 8.86 1.08
C THR A 227 11.12 9.69 1.25
N PRO A 228 11.10 10.98 0.89
CA PRO A 228 9.88 11.79 0.97
C PRO A 228 8.75 11.25 0.09
N LEU A 229 7.52 11.32 0.59
CA LEU A 229 6.30 11.15 -0.19
C LEU A 229 5.78 12.52 -0.60
N HIS A 230 5.58 12.70 -1.89
CA HIS A 230 5.06 13.94 -2.45
C HIS A 230 3.57 13.84 -2.73
N SER A 231 2.87 14.93 -2.46
CA SER A 231 1.47 15.12 -2.85
C SER A 231 1.39 15.96 -4.12
N ARG A 232 0.42 15.68 -5.00
CA ARG A 232 0.08 16.54 -6.14
C ARG A 232 -1.34 17.03 -6.04
N LYS A 233 -1.56 18.31 -6.33
CA LYS A 233 -2.88 18.92 -6.31
C LYS A 233 -3.83 18.13 -7.22
N GLY A 234 -4.97 17.71 -6.68
CA GLY A 234 -6.00 16.96 -7.41
C GLY A 234 -5.69 15.48 -7.63
N SER A 235 -4.60 14.95 -7.05
CA SER A 235 -4.27 13.52 -7.11
C SER A 235 -4.18 12.94 -5.70
N PRO A 236 -4.81 11.79 -5.42
CA PRO A 236 -4.67 11.10 -4.13
C PRO A 236 -3.44 10.18 -4.11
N MET A 237 -2.72 10.02 -5.23
CA MET A 237 -1.64 9.04 -5.39
C MET A 237 -0.38 9.41 -4.59
N TYR A 238 0.40 8.39 -4.25
CA TYR A 238 1.72 8.53 -3.62
C TYR A 238 2.79 8.76 -4.68
N TYR A 239 3.44 9.93 -4.64
CA TYR A 239 4.52 10.28 -5.55
C TYR A 239 5.89 10.16 -4.88
N LEU A 240 6.86 9.68 -5.65
CA LEU A 240 8.27 9.65 -5.30
C LEU A 240 9.04 10.58 -6.24
N ALA A 241 10.03 11.27 -5.69
CA ALA A 241 11.02 11.99 -6.47
C ALA A 241 12.18 11.05 -6.81
N VAL A 242 12.35 10.75 -8.10
CA VAL A 242 13.40 9.89 -8.62
C VAL A 242 14.47 10.74 -9.31
N LYS A 243 15.72 10.60 -8.88
CA LYS A 243 16.89 11.34 -9.39
C LYS A 243 17.60 10.64 -10.55
N GLY A 244 17.32 9.35 -10.75
CA GLY A 244 17.87 8.58 -11.86
C GLY A 244 17.53 7.11 -11.77
N VAL A 245 17.83 6.40 -12.85
CA VAL A 245 17.78 4.94 -12.89
C VAL A 245 19.15 4.45 -13.38
N ASP A 246 19.69 3.45 -12.70
CA ASP A 246 20.90 2.78 -13.13
C ASP A 246 20.58 1.33 -13.49
N VAL A 247 21.23 0.82 -14.53
CA VAL A 247 21.15 -0.59 -14.96
C VAL A 247 22.54 -1.18 -14.89
N ASN A 248 22.71 -2.25 -14.13
CA ASN A 248 24.02 -2.84 -13.85
C ASN A 248 25.04 -1.77 -13.40
N GLN A 249 24.66 -0.97 -12.41
CA GLN A 249 25.45 0.13 -11.85
C GLN A 249 25.79 1.27 -12.83
N THR A 250 25.25 1.25 -14.05
CA THR A 250 25.47 2.29 -15.06
C THR A 250 24.25 3.19 -15.18
N ALA A 251 24.43 4.49 -15.00
CA ALA A 251 23.34 5.46 -15.13
C ALA A 251 22.73 5.43 -16.55
N VAL A 252 21.41 5.35 -16.61
CA VAL A 252 20.66 5.42 -17.87
C VAL A 252 20.47 6.91 -18.22
N PRO A 253 20.91 7.35 -19.41
CA PRO A 253 20.72 8.72 -19.85
C PRO A 253 19.27 8.95 -20.26
N PHE A 254 18.55 9.77 -19.51
CA PHE A 254 17.20 10.22 -19.86
C PHE A 254 17.20 11.68 -20.31
N PRO A 255 16.19 12.11 -21.09
CA PRO A 255 15.90 13.54 -21.22
C PRO A 255 15.72 14.18 -19.85
N ALA A 256 16.20 15.40 -19.66
CA ALA A 256 16.22 16.06 -18.34
C ALA A 256 14.84 16.14 -17.66
N TYR A 257 13.76 16.24 -18.44
CA TYR A 257 12.38 16.31 -17.95
C TYR A 257 11.75 14.94 -17.67
N ALA A 258 12.34 13.83 -18.13
CA ALA A 258 11.63 12.57 -18.31
C ALA A 258 11.12 12.00 -16.99
N LEU A 259 11.93 12.04 -15.94
CA LEU A 259 11.56 11.48 -14.62
C LEU A 259 10.65 12.42 -13.83
N ASP A 260 10.83 13.73 -13.95
CA ASP A 260 10.08 14.74 -13.18
C ASP A 260 8.69 15.03 -13.77
N ALA A 261 8.57 15.09 -15.10
CA ALA A 261 7.30 15.29 -15.78
C ALA A 261 6.35 14.14 -15.44
N GLY A 262 5.19 14.44 -14.85
CA GLY A 262 4.25 13.40 -14.41
C GLY A 262 4.64 12.67 -13.12
N GLY A 263 5.94 12.59 -12.82
CA GLY A 263 6.49 12.00 -11.60
C GLY A 263 6.36 10.48 -11.54
N VAL A 264 6.93 9.90 -10.49
CA VAL A 264 6.89 8.45 -10.24
C VAL A 264 5.85 8.15 -9.19
N VAL A 265 5.00 7.15 -9.41
CA VAL A 265 3.92 6.78 -8.47
C VAL A 265 3.97 5.31 -8.08
N LEU A 266 3.47 5.00 -6.88
CA LEU A 266 3.24 3.63 -6.42
C LEU A 266 1.81 3.19 -6.73
N CYS A 267 1.65 1.96 -7.23
CA CYS A 267 0.35 1.48 -7.69
C CYS A 267 0.17 -0.03 -7.50
N THR A 268 -0.95 -0.44 -6.91
CA THR A 268 -1.36 -1.85 -6.80
C THR A 268 -2.38 -2.27 -7.87
N ARG A 269 -2.72 -1.37 -8.81
CA ARG A 269 -3.66 -1.64 -9.91
C ARG A 269 -3.00 -2.32 -11.11
N VAL A 270 -1.67 -2.21 -11.20
CA VAL A 270 -0.86 -2.80 -12.26
C VAL A 270 0.11 -3.79 -11.65
N PRO A 271 0.23 -5.01 -12.21
CA PRO A 271 1.15 -6.01 -11.67
C PRO A 271 2.60 -5.59 -11.89
N TYR A 272 2.93 -5.04 -13.05
CA TYR A 272 4.30 -4.70 -13.43
C TYR A 272 4.50 -3.21 -13.57
N THR A 273 5.73 -2.74 -13.36
CA THR A 273 6.08 -1.34 -13.57
C THR A 273 5.81 -0.93 -15.01
N LEU A 274 5.07 0.17 -15.16
CA LEU A 274 4.84 0.81 -16.46
C LEU A 274 5.72 2.05 -16.58
N LEU A 275 6.34 2.25 -17.74
CA LEU A 275 7.20 3.39 -18.03
C LEU A 275 6.66 4.18 -19.22
N ARG A 276 6.66 5.51 -19.13
CA ARG A 276 6.32 6.39 -20.25
C ARG A 276 7.37 6.23 -21.36
N PRO A 277 7.04 6.37 -22.66
CA PRO A 277 7.97 6.04 -23.75
C PRO A 277 9.36 6.70 -23.67
N ASP A 278 9.45 7.96 -23.22
CA ASP A 278 10.70 8.70 -22.99
C ASP A 278 11.59 8.14 -21.88
N VAL A 279 11.02 7.34 -20.97
CA VAL A 279 11.75 6.59 -19.94
C VAL A 279 11.94 5.14 -20.37
N TYR A 280 10.92 4.50 -20.96
CA TYR A 280 10.96 3.10 -21.34
C TYR A 280 12.07 2.81 -22.36
N ARG A 281 12.19 3.63 -23.42
CA ARG A 281 13.13 3.36 -24.52
C ARG A 281 14.60 3.40 -24.07
N PRO A 282 15.09 4.46 -23.38
CA PRO A 282 16.46 4.44 -22.85
C PRO A 282 16.69 3.31 -21.85
N PHE A 283 15.70 3.03 -21.00
CA PHE A 283 15.78 1.97 -19.98
C PHE A 283 15.92 0.58 -20.60
N VAL A 284 15.02 0.21 -21.51
CA VAL A 284 15.00 -1.12 -22.13
C VAL A 284 16.26 -1.35 -22.97
N ASN A 285 16.74 -0.31 -23.68
CA ASN A 285 17.98 -0.37 -24.44
C ASN A 285 19.21 -0.56 -23.53
N ALA A 286 19.24 0.11 -22.38
CA ALA A 286 20.31 -0.07 -21.41
C ALA A 286 20.32 -1.50 -20.83
N PHE A 287 19.15 -2.05 -20.53
CA PHE A 287 19.01 -3.43 -20.05
C PHE A 287 19.42 -4.46 -21.10
N ASP A 288 18.94 -4.30 -22.34
CA ASP A 288 19.31 -5.19 -23.46
C ASP A 288 20.82 -5.17 -23.73
N LYS A 289 21.44 -3.99 -23.70
CA LYS A 289 22.88 -3.83 -23.85
C LYS A 289 23.65 -4.51 -22.70
N ALA A 290 23.17 -4.38 -21.47
CA ALA A 290 23.78 -5.03 -20.32
C ALA A 290 23.67 -6.56 -20.42
N MET A 291 22.50 -7.07 -20.80
CA MET A 291 22.29 -8.50 -21.04
C MET A 291 23.14 -9.04 -22.20
N GLY A 292 23.23 -8.32 -23.31
CA GLY A 292 23.99 -8.74 -24.50
C GLY A 292 25.50 -8.91 -24.26
N ARG A 293 26.06 -8.21 -23.26
CA ARG A 293 27.46 -8.40 -22.84
C ARG A 293 27.68 -9.72 -22.09
N TRP A 294 26.62 -10.31 -21.52
CA TRP A 294 26.69 -11.49 -20.65
C TRP A 294 26.16 -12.73 -21.34
N ASN A 295 24.99 -12.63 -22.00
CA ASN A 295 24.32 -13.77 -22.60
C ASN A 295 23.36 -13.37 -23.74
N LYS A 296 23.94 -12.97 -24.88
CA LYS A 296 23.18 -12.56 -26.08
C LYS A 296 22.28 -13.68 -26.65
N ASP A 297 22.70 -14.93 -26.53
CA ASP A 297 22.02 -16.07 -27.17
C ASP A 297 20.77 -16.52 -26.40
N ALA A 298 20.59 -16.03 -25.16
CA ALA A 298 19.39 -16.29 -24.37
C ALA A 298 18.15 -15.53 -24.86
N LYS A 299 18.31 -14.44 -25.62
CA LYS A 299 17.19 -13.58 -26.04
C LYS A 299 16.23 -14.32 -26.97
N VAL A 300 14.93 -14.17 -26.74
CA VAL A 300 13.84 -14.76 -27.55
C VAL A 300 12.81 -13.68 -27.91
N PRO A 301 11.87 -13.96 -28.84
CA PRO A 301 10.79 -13.02 -29.12
C PRO A 301 10.04 -12.57 -27.87
N GLY A 302 9.68 -11.29 -27.81
CA GLY A 302 8.93 -10.71 -26.70
C GLY A 302 7.55 -11.35 -26.55
N VAL A 303 7.09 -11.46 -25.30
CA VAL A 303 5.75 -11.93 -24.94
C VAL A 303 5.00 -10.76 -24.34
N ALA A 304 3.92 -10.33 -25.00
CA ALA A 304 3.15 -9.17 -24.56
C ALA A 304 2.72 -9.30 -23.08
N PRO A 305 2.83 -8.23 -22.28
CA PRO A 305 3.16 -6.86 -22.68
C PRO A 305 4.67 -6.53 -22.75
N PHE A 306 5.55 -7.52 -22.61
CA PHE A 306 7.00 -7.34 -22.49
C PHE A 306 7.73 -7.44 -23.82
N GLU A 307 8.80 -6.67 -23.96
CA GLU A 307 9.64 -6.64 -25.16
C GLU A 307 10.89 -7.50 -25.03
N LEU A 308 11.53 -7.48 -23.86
CA LEU A 308 12.74 -8.27 -23.61
C LEU A 308 12.39 -9.55 -22.87
N CYS A 309 12.49 -10.66 -23.58
CA CYS A 309 12.29 -11.99 -23.04
C CYS A 309 13.51 -12.88 -23.37
N TYR A 310 13.74 -13.86 -22.51
CA TYR A 310 14.90 -14.73 -22.56
C TYR A 310 14.50 -16.18 -22.25
N ARG A 311 15.25 -17.15 -22.76
CA ARG A 311 15.10 -18.56 -22.37
C ARG A 311 15.45 -18.70 -20.89
N SER A 312 14.48 -19.11 -20.08
CA SER A 312 14.65 -19.27 -18.63
C SER A 312 15.81 -20.20 -18.29
N SER A 313 15.98 -21.29 -19.05
CA SER A 313 17.07 -22.26 -18.88
C SER A 313 18.48 -21.72 -19.13
N MET A 314 18.61 -20.55 -19.78
CA MET A 314 19.89 -19.90 -20.03
C MET A 314 20.17 -18.76 -19.05
N LEU A 315 19.24 -18.43 -18.16
CA LEU A 315 19.44 -17.46 -17.11
C LEU A 315 19.91 -18.18 -15.83
N PRO A 316 21.06 -17.80 -15.24
CA PRO A 316 21.47 -18.36 -13.96
C PRO A 316 20.41 -18.10 -12.89
N ASN A 317 20.15 -19.07 -12.01
CA ASN A 317 19.27 -18.85 -10.87
C ASN A 317 20.11 -18.50 -9.63
N THR A 318 19.66 -17.53 -8.85
CA THR A 318 20.32 -17.09 -7.61
C THR A 318 19.31 -17.06 -6.46
N ARG A 319 19.80 -16.89 -5.22
CA ARG A 319 18.92 -16.72 -4.04
C ARG A 319 17.99 -15.51 -4.12
N VAL A 320 18.29 -14.56 -5.02
CA VAL A 320 17.53 -13.32 -5.22
C VAL A 320 16.85 -13.28 -6.60
N GLY A 321 16.61 -14.45 -7.20
CA GLY A 321 15.98 -14.64 -8.51
C GLY A 321 16.98 -14.80 -9.65
N TYR A 322 16.55 -14.55 -10.89
CA TYR A 322 17.43 -14.66 -12.05
C TYR A 322 18.68 -13.77 -11.95
N GLY A 323 19.83 -14.31 -12.35
CA GLY A 323 21.09 -13.59 -12.50
C GLY A 323 21.05 -12.72 -13.74
N VAL A 324 20.50 -11.51 -13.58
CA VAL A 324 20.35 -10.48 -14.61
C VAL A 324 20.87 -9.14 -14.07
N PRO A 325 21.11 -8.14 -14.94
CA PRO A 325 21.39 -6.77 -14.52
C PRO A 325 20.44 -6.27 -13.43
N ASP A 326 20.99 -5.71 -12.35
CA ASP A 326 20.18 -5.01 -11.35
C ASP A 326 19.62 -3.71 -11.94
N VAL A 327 18.42 -3.35 -11.51
CA VAL A 327 17.80 -2.07 -11.83
C VAL A 327 17.71 -1.27 -10.55
N ARG A 328 18.37 -0.12 -10.49
CA ARG A 328 18.40 0.74 -9.31
C ARG A 328 17.66 2.04 -9.56
N ILE A 329 16.67 2.33 -8.74
CA ILE A 329 15.99 3.63 -8.70
C ILE A 329 16.69 4.48 -7.64
N ARG A 330 17.34 5.57 -8.06
CA ARG A 330 17.96 6.55 -7.16
C ARG A 330 16.90 7.53 -6.71
N LEU A 331 16.58 7.55 -5.41
CA LEU A 331 15.50 8.36 -4.84
C LEU A 331 16.04 9.67 -4.25
N GLU A 332 15.16 10.64 -4.09
CA GLU A 332 15.42 11.80 -3.26
C GLU A 332 15.80 11.37 -1.83
N GLY A 333 16.77 12.07 -1.24
CA GLY A 333 17.36 11.71 0.05
C GLY A 333 18.56 10.77 -0.05
N GLY A 334 19.02 10.45 -1.27
CA GLY A 334 20.23 9.66 -1.50
C GLY A 334 20.07 8.18 -1.15
N LYS A 335 18.82 7.67 -1.17
CA LYS A 335 18.52 6.27 -0.94
C LYS A 335 18.21 5.59 -2.27
N ASP A 336 18.63 4.34 -2.38
CA ASP A 336 18.47 3.56 -3.59
C ASP A 336 17.50 2.41 -3.36
N TRP A 337 16.57 2.24 -4.28
CA TRP A 337 15.71 1.06 -4.32
C TRP A 337 16.14 0.16 -5.48
N THR A 338 16.70 -0.98 -5.15
CA THR A 338 17.27 -1.91 -6.13
C THR A 338 16.33 -3.09 -6.39
N PHE A 339 16.04 -3.33 -7.66
CA PHE A 339 15.34 -4.50 -8.16
C PHE A 339 16.35 -5.51 -8.70
N LEU A 340 16.40 -6.66 -8.05
CA LEU A 340 17.15 -7.84 -8.48
C LEU A 340 16.27 -8.72 -9.35
N GLY A 341 16.79 -9.83 -9.88
CA GLY A 341 16.04 -10.75 -10.75
C GLY A 341 14.67 -11.16 -10.20
N SER A 342 14.55 -11.30 -8.88
CA SER A 342 13.28 -11.60 -8.21
C SER A 342 12.20 -10.52 -8.37
N ASN A 343 12.54 -9.26 -8.65
CA ASN A 343 11.57 -8.18 -8.88
C ASN A 343 11.71 -7.53 -10.26
N SER A 344 12.69 -7.94 -11.07
CA SER A 344 12.89 -7.45 -12.43
C SER A 344 12.54 -8.48 -13.51
N MET A 345 12.46 -9.77 -13.20
CA MET A 345 12.18 -10.82 -14.19
C MET A 345 10.96 -11.65 -13.80
N VAL A 346 10.06 -11.88 -14.75
CA VAL A 346 8.85 -12.68 -14.56
C VAL A 346 8.81 -13.86 -15.53
N ASP A 347 8.52 -15.05 -15.00
CA ASP A 347 8.22 -16.21 -15.82
C ASP A 347 6.84 -16.04 -16.48
N VAL A 348 6.81 -15.98 -17.80
CA VAL A 348 5.56 -15.91 -18.58
C VAL A 348 5.08 -17.29 -19.03
N ASN A 349 5.99 -18.27 -18.99
CA ASN A 349 5.76 -19.70 -19.14
C ASN A 349 7.02 -20.46 -18.68
N ASP A 350 6.97 -21.78 -18.69
CA ASP A 350 8.06 -22.64 -18.20
C ASP A 350 9.42 -22.44 -18.90
N LYS A 351 9.43 -21.88 -20.11
CA LYS A 351 10.64 -21.73 -20.94
C LYS A 351 11.10 -20.28 -21.11
N THR A 352 10.29 -19.31 -20.70
CA THR A 352 10.49 -17.89 -21.04
C THR A 352 10.32 -17.02 -19.81
N ALA A 353 11.35 -16.23 -19.52
CA ALA A 353 11.32 -15.18 -18.52
C ALA A 353 11.49 -13.82 -19.20
N CYS A 354 10.71 -12.83 -18.81
CA CYS A 354 10.70 -11.49 -19.41
C CYS A 354 11.06 -10.42 -18.38
N LEU A 355 11.68 -9.33 -18.86
CA LEU A 355 11.90 -8.12 -18.07
C LEU A 355 10.54 -7.53 -17.69
N ALA A 356 10.25 -7.47 -16.39
CA ALA A 356 8.97 -7.12 -15.78
C ALA A 356 8.71 -5.60 -15.78
N PHE A 357 9.01 -4.94 -16.88
CA PHE A 357 8.75 -3.53 -17.16
C PHE A 357 8.09 -3.43 -18.53
N ALA A 358 7.01 -2.66 -18.62
CA ALA A 358 6.28 -2.48 -19.88
C ALA A 358 6.11 -1.01 -20.25
N GLU A 359 5.99 -0.74 -21.54
CA GLU A 359 5.75 0.60 -22.05
C GLU A 359 4.28 1.00 -21.86
N MET A 360 4.04 2.24 -21.43
CA MET A 360 2.70 2.79 -21.33
C MET A 360 2.09 3.02 -22.72
N LYS A 361 1.05 2.26 -23.06
CA LYS A 361 0.30 2.45 -24.30
C LYS A 361 -0.51 3.74 -24.27
N GLY A 362 -0.44 4.52 -25.35
CA GLY A 362 -1.20 5.77 -25.50
C GLY A 362 -0.65 6.98 -24.74
N ALA A 363 0.46 6.83 -24.00
CA ALA A 363 1.13 7.94 -23.34
C ALA A 363 2.08 8.66 -24.32
N LYS A 364 2.14 9.99 -24.24
CA LYS A 364 3.06 10.80 -25.05
C LYS A 364 4.34 11.11 -24.25
N PRO A 365 5.54 11.07 -24.87
CA PRO A 365 6.77 11.58 -24.27
C PRO A 365 6.59 12.95 -23.62
N GLY A 366 7.10 13.13 -22.40
CA GLY A 366 7.05 14.41 -21.69
C GLY A 366 5.65 14.89 -21.24
N ASP A 367 4.58 14.09 -21.41
CA ASP A 367 3.25 14.48 -20.93
C ASP A 367 3.20 14.51 -19.39
N GLY A 368 3.23 15.71 -18.83
CA GLY A 368 3.22 15.95 -17.38
C GLY A 368 1.92 15.51 -16.67
N LYS A 369 0.88 15.13 -17.41
CA LYS A 369 -0.37 14.58 -16.84
C LYS A 369 -0.30 13.07 -16.62
N VAL A 370 0.61 12.38 -17.29
CA VAL A 370 0.82 10.94 -17.18
C VAL A 370 2.10 10.70 -16.39
N PRO A 371 2.09 9.86 -15.33
CA PRO A 371 3.30 9.51 -14.60
C PRO A 371 4.42 9.04 -15.54
N SER A 372 5.66 9.41 -15.25
CA SER A 372 6.83 8.92 -15.98
C SER A 372 7.07 7.45 -15.71
N MET A 373 6.75 7.01 -14.48
CA MET A 373 6.87 5.63 -14.01
C MET A 373 5.73 5.32 -13.03
N VAL A 374 5.08 4.18 -13.22
CA VAL A 374 4.09 3.61 -12.29
C VAL A 374 4.70 2.32 -11.76
N ILE A 375 5.19 2.32 -10.53
CA ILE A 375 5.78 1.13 -9.90
C ILE A 375 4.66 0.19 -9.49
N GLY A 376 4.69 -1.02 -10.06
CA GLY A 376 3.64 -2.03 -9.89
C GLY A 376 3.84 -2.94 -8.68
N GLY A 377 2.84 -3.79 -8.44
CA GLY A 377 2.82 -4.76 -7.34
C GLY A 377 4.04 -5.69 -7.30
N PHE A 378 4.42 -6.25 -8.46
CA PHE A 378 5.53 -7.19 -8.61
C PHE A 378 6.86 -6.61 -8.11
N GLN A 379 7.11 -5.32 -8.34
CA GLN A 379 8.31 -4.64 -7.84
C GLN A 379 8.26 -4.40 -6.32
N MET A 380 7.06 -4.30 -5.75
CA MET A 380 6.84 -4.11 -4.30
C MET A 380 6.84 -5.44 -3.52
N GLU A 381 6.69 -6.59 -4.19
CA GLU A 381 6.66 -7.90 -3.54
C GLU A 381 7.94 -8.22 -2.74
N ASN A 382 7.75 -8.80 -1.55
CA ASN A 382 8.81 -9.09 -0.58
C ASN A 382 9.67 -7.86 -0.24
N THR A 383 9.03 -6.69 -0.18
CA THR A 383 9.59 -5.44 0.32
C THR A 383 8.64 -4.93 1.40
N VAL A 384 9.16 -4.65 2.59
CA VAL A 384 8.39 -3.97 3.63
C VAL A 384 8.31 -2.51 3.25
N MET A 385 7.10 -1.98 3.12
CA MET A 385 6.85 -0.60 2.71
C MET A 385 5.96 0.09 3.75
N GLN A 386 6.50 1.06 4.48
CA GLN A 386 5.78 1.85 5.48
C GLN A 386 5.45 3.23 4.94
N PHE A 387 4.17 3.51 4.75
CA PHE A 387 3.64 4.80 4.36
C PHE A 387 3.35 5.60 5.63
N ASP A 388 4.23 6.54 5.95
CA ASP A 388 4.09 7.44 7.09
C ASP A 388 3.42 8.75 6.60
N LEU A 389 2.08 8.81 6.68
CA LEU A 389 1.31 9.94 6.15
C LEU A 389 1.34 11.16 7.08
N GLU A 390 1.79 10.99 8.32
CA GLU A 390 2.01 12.11 9.25
C GLU A 390 3.31 12.84 8.90
N LYS A 391 4.38 12.08 8.61
CA LYS A 391 5.69 12.63 8.24
C LYS A 391 5.89 12.77 6.73
N GLN A 392 4.89 12.43 5.92
CA GLN A 392 4.95 12.46 4.45
C GLN A 392 6.21 11.78 3.90
N ARG A 393 6.43 10.51 4.29
CA ARG A 393 7.59 9.72 3.85
C ARG A 393 7.25 8.25 3.68
N LEU A 394 8.00 7.59 2.80
CA LEU A 394 7.96 6.17 2.56
C LEU A 394 9.20 5.54 3.19
N GLY A 395 9.00 4.65 4.15
CA GLY A 395 10.01 3.70 4.61
C GLY A 395 9.98 2.45 3.74
N PHE A 396 11.14 1.92 3.35
CA PHE A 396 11.23 0.67 2.61
C PHE A 396 12.45 -0.17 3.02
N ALA A 397 12.28 -1.48 3.08
CA ALA A 397 13.37 -2.44 3.25
C ALA A 397 13.08 -3.71 2.45
N LYS A 398 14.06 -4.14 1.64
CA LYS A 398 13.98 -5.41 0.95
C LYS A 398 14.21 -6.53 1.95
N LEU A 399 13.31 -7.52 1.98
CA LEU A 399 13.49 -8.67 2.85
C LEU A 399 14.67 -9.54 2.40
N PRO A 400 15.49 -10.07 3.32
CA PRO A 400 16.51 -11.06 3.01
C PRO A 400 15.92 -12.31 2.32
N PHE A 401 16.72 -13.00 1.51
CA PHE A 401 16.25 -14.14 0.71
C PHE A 401 15.69 -15.32 1.52
N PHE A 402 16.01 -15.42 2.81
CA PHE A 402 15.58 -16.50 3.70
C PHE A 402 14.24 -16.22 4.39
N THR A 403 13.63 -15.06 4.17
CA THR A 403 12.30 -14.70 4.68
C THR A 403 11.47 -14.04 3.58
N ALA A 404 10.16 -13.94 3.78
CA ALA A 404 9.24 -13.33 2.84
C ALA A 404 8.05 -12.71 3.60
N CYS A 405 7.29 -11.88 2.90
CA CYS A 405 6.08 -11.29 3.49
C CYS A 405 5.07 -12.36 3.94
N SER A 406 5.10 -13.53 3.29
CA SER A 406 4.26 -14.69 3.57
C SER A 406 4.57 -15.42 4.87
N ASN A 407 5.67 -15.07 5.54
CA ASN A 407 6.15 -15.80 6.70
C ASN A 407 5.60 -15.24 8.00
N PHE A 408 4.85 -14.12 7.97
CA PHE A 408 4.24 -13.57 9.18
C PHE A 408 3.28 -14.58 9.83
N ASN A 409 3.32 -14.66 11.16
CA ASN A 409 2.49 -15.59 11.92
C ASN A 409 1.15 -14.96 12.32
N PHE A 410 0.07 -15.34 11.63
CA PHE A 410 -1.29 -14.92 12.00
C PHE A 410 -1.93 -15.75 13.12
N THR A 411 -1.22 -16.74 13.68
CA THR A 411 -1.76 -17.57 14.76
C THR A 411 -1.87 -16.78 16.05
N ASN A 412 -3.06 -16.74 16.64
CA ASN A 412 -3.27 -16.13 17.95
C ASN A 412 -2.64 -17.01 19.04
N LYS A 413 -1.60 -16.51 19.71
CA LYS A 413 -1.14 -17.12 20.96
C LYS A 413 -1.95 -16.48 22.08
N SER A 414 -3.07 -17.10 22.41
CA SER A 414 -3.74 -16.85 23.69
C SER A 414 -2.73 -17.15 24.79
N TYR A 415 -2.24 -16.12 25.47
CA TYR A 415 -1.44 -16.27 26.69
C TYR A 415 -2.35 -16.38 27.90
#